data_AF-A0A7S0X0J1-F1
#
_entry.id   AF-A0A7S0X0J1-F1
#
_cell.length_a   1.000
_cell.length_b   1.000
_cell.length_c   1.000
_cell.angle_alpha   90.00
_cell.angle_beta   90.00
_cell.angle_gamma   90.00
#
_symmetry.space_group_name_H-M   'P 1'
#
loop_
_entity.id
_entity.type
_entity.pdbx_description
1 polymer ?
#
loop_
_entity_poly.entity_id
_entity_poly.type
_entity_poly.pdbx_seq_one_letter_code
_entity_poly.pdbx_strand_id
1 'polypeptide(L)'
;ALFLMNNVHYMVVTVEGSERLALLGQNWVERHKDIIERYGHTYHEAVWMPLVRQLEQVETGEDPEPLDPAKWKEWVKRHFKVVNGVLEGVYKEQSGWTVPDTRLRAAVRRVILQDFLPPYEHFWNTYARAEFTTNRSKYVRLSPRDVEGMVAHDLFEGRPMSMALARVQKGSALGAGGGS
;
A
#
# COMPACT_ATOMS: atom_id res chain seq x y z
N ALA A 1 -12.85 -9.09 2.90
CA ALA A 1 -12.85 -7.93 3.82
C ALA A 1 -13.24 -6.64 3.10
N LEU A 2 -12.48 -6.18 2.10
CA LEU A 2 -12.74 -4.91 1.38
C LEU A 2 -14.16 -4.80 0.76
N PHE A 3 -14.67 -5.87 0.13
CA PHE A 3 -16.04 -5.89 -0.40
C PHE A 3 -17.10 -5.65 0.68
N LEU A 4 -16.95 -6.27 1.85
CA LEU A 4 -17.89 -6.10 2.97
C LEU A 4 -17.80 -4.70 3.56
N MET A 5 -16.58 -4.14 3.67
CA MET A 5 -16.37 -2.74 4.07
C MET A 5 -17.14 -1.78 3.16
N ASN A 6 -17.05 -1.94 1.84
CA ASN A 6 -17.78 -1.13 0.86
C ASN A 6 -19.30 -1.23 1.04
N ASN A 7 -19.83 -2.45 1.20
CA ASN A 7 -21.27 -2.66 1.34
C ASN A 7 -21.82 -2.07 2.64
N VAL A 8 -21.12 -2.28 3.76
CA VAL A 8 -21.55 -1.72 5.05
C VAL A 8 -21.46 -0.19 5.02
N HIS A 9 -20.41 0.36 4.42
CA HIS A 9 -20.29 1.81 4.24
C HIS A 9 -21.45 2.38 3.41
N TYR A 10 -21.78 1.74 2.29
CA TYR A 10 -22.92 2.12 1.48
C TYR A 10 -24.24 2.10 2.28
N MET A 11 -24.46 1.07 3.10
CA MET A 11 -25.63 0.98 3.98
C MET A 11 -25.68 2.15 4.98
N VAL A 12 -24.54 2.48 5.61
CA VAL A 12 -24.44 3.59 6.57
C VAL A 12 -24.78 4.92 5.90
N VAL A 13 -24.13 5.24 4.78
CA VAL A 13 -24.38 6.49 4.03
C VAL A 13 -25.85 6.58 3.58
N THR A 14 -26.42 5.47 3.13
CA THR A 14 -27.83 5.42 2.71
C THR A 14 -28.79 5.68 3.87
N VAL A 15 -28.50 5.13 5.05
CA VAL A 15 -29.34 5.33 6.24
C VAL A 15 -29.21 6.76 6.76
N GLU A 16 -27.98 7.29 6.87
CA GLU A 16 -27.71 8.66 7.33
C GLU A 16 -28.37 9.72 6.43
N GLY A 17 -28.47 9.45 5.12
CA GLY A 17 -29.14 10.34 4.16
C GLY A 17 -30.67 10.21 4.11
N SER A 18 -31.30 9.41 4.98
CA SER A 18 -32.73 9.10 4.93
C SER A 18 -33.45 9.30 6.27
N GLU A 19 -34.78 9.37 6.24
CA GLU A 19 -35.62 9.42 7.45
C GLU A 19 -35.47 8.18 8.35
N ARG A 20 -34.87 7.10 7.84
CA ARG A 20 -34.60 5.87 8.61
C ARG A 20 -33.61 6.09 9.74
N LEU A 21 -32.77 7.13 9.68
CA LEU A 21 -31.89 7.47 10.80
C LEU A 21 -32.68 7.77 12.08
N ALA A 22 -33.84 8.43 11.97
CA ALA A 22 -34.70 8.71 13.13
C ALA A 22 -35.28 7.44 13.76
N LEU A 23 -35.48 6.38 12.97
CA LEU A 23 -35.98 5.08 13.43
C LEU A 23 -34.88 4.20 14.03
N LEU A 24 -33.69 4.19 13.42
CA LEU A 24 -32.58 3.33 13.82
C LEU A 24 -31.72 3.94 14.92
N GLY A 25 -31.67 5.28 14.98
CA GLY A 25 -30.89 6.06 15.92
C GLY A 25 -29.38 6.08 15.64
N GLN A 26 -28.69 7.05 16.24
CA GLN A 26 -27.25 7.24 16.04
C GLN A 26 -26.42 6.03 16.49
N ASN A 27 -26.86 5.31 17.53
CA ASN A 27 -26.18 4.10 18.02
C ASN A 27 -26.10 2.98 16.97
N TRP A 28 -27.02 2.94 16.00
CA TRP A 28 -26.92 1.99 14.90
C TRP A 28 -25.77 2.38 13.95
N VAL A 29 -25.64 3.66 13.64
CA VAL A 29 -24.57 4.20 12.78
C VAL A 29 -23.21 3.91 13.36
N GLU A 30 -22.98 4.24 14.63
CA GLU A 30 -21.67 4.04 15.28
C GLU A 30 -21.26 2.55 15.28
N ARG A 31 -22.19 1.64 15.62
CA ARG A 31 -21.93 0.20 15.54
C ARG A 31 -21.55 -0.28 14.13
N HIS A 32 -22.10 0.33 13.08
CA HIS A 32 -21.76 -0.04 11.71
C HIS A 32 -20.44 0.60 11.25
N LYS A 33 -20.07 1.76 11.77
CA LYS A 33 -18.71 2.34 11.59
C LYS A 33 -17.65 1.40 12.18
N ASP A 34 -17.86 0.87 13.38
CA ASP A 34 -16.95 -0.12 13.98
C ASP A 34 -16.77 -1.36 13.08
N ILE A 35 -17.85 -1.80 12.41
CA ILE A 35 -17.80 -2.93 11.47
C ILE A 35 -17.00 -2.57 10.21
N ILE A 36 -17.16 -1.35 9.68
CA ILE A 36 -16.38 -0.85 8.53
C ILE A 36 -14.90 -0.85 8.89
N GLU A 37 -14.54 -0.28 10.05
CA GLU A 37 -13.17 -0.24 10.56
C GLU A 37 -12.58 -1.65 10.72
N ARG A 38 -13.34 -2.57 11.31
CA ARG A 38 -12.92 -3.97 11.46
C ARG A 38 -12.62 -4.63 10.13
N TYR A 39 -13.43 -4.39 9.09
CA TYR A 39 -13.16 -4.94 7.76
C TYR A 39 -11.96 -4.25 7.09
N GLY A 40 -11.77 -2.95 7.28
CA GLY A 40 -10.57 -2.23 6.85
C GLY A 40 -9.31 -2.83 7.49
N HIS A 41 -9.32 -2.97 8.82
CA HIS A 41 -8.25 -3.60 9.58
C HIS A 41 -7.97 -5.03 9.12
N THR A 42 -9.00 -5.86 8.92
CA THR A 42 -8.84 -7.24 8.44
C THR A 42 -8.16 -7.30 7.07
N TYR A 43 -8.50 -6.38 6.16
CA TYR A 43 -7.83 -6.28 4.86
C TYR A 43 -6.36 -5.86 5.03
N HIS A 44 -6.10 -4.85 5.86
CA HIS A 44 -4.75 -4.32 6.11
C HIS A 44 -3.82 -5.36 6.73
N GLU A 45 -4.29 -6.05 7.77
CA GLU A 45 -3.60 -7.16 8.44
C GLU A 45 -3.25 -8.30 7.48
N ALA A 46 -4.12 -8.62 6.52
CA ALA A 46 -3.90 -9.73 5.62
C ALA A 46 -2.94 -9.40 4.47
N VAL A 47 -2.92 -8.14 4.01
CA VAL A 47 -2.23 -7.73 2.78
C VAL A 47 -0.93 -7.01 3.06
N TRP A 48 -0.92 -6.06 3.98
CA TRP A 48 0.19 -5.12 4.16
C TRP A 48 1.05 -5.47 5.36
N MET A 49 0.43 -5.85 6.48
CA MET A 49 1.16 -6.12 7.72
C MET A 49 2.22 -7.22 7.63
N PRO A 50 2.10 -8.29 6.83
CA PRO A 50 3.19 -9.24 6.67
C PRO A 50 4.46 -8.59 6.12
N LEU A 51 4.33 -7.64 5.18
CA LEU A 51 5.47 -6.93 4.61
C LEU A 51 6.00 -5.87 5.58
N VAL A 52 5.12 -5.17 6.30
CA VAL A 52 5.51 -4.21 7.36
C VAL A 52 6.36 -4.91 8.40
N ARG A 53 5.86 -6.02 8.98
CA ARG A 53 6.57 -6.79 10.01
C ARG A 53 7.93 -7.30 9.52
N GLN A 54 8.01 -7.73 8.26
CA GLN A 54 9.29 -8.18 7.71
C GLN A 54 10.32 -7.04 7.62
N LEU A 55 9.89 -5.81 7.28
CA LEU A 55 10.78 -4.65 7.25
C LEU A 55 11.15 -4.20 8.67
N GLU A 56 10.21 -4.26 9.61
CA GLU A 56 10.47 -3.98 11.03
C GLU A 56 11.47 -4.98 11.63
N GLN A 57 11.40 -6.27 11.26
CA GLN A 57 12.36 -7.29 11.71
C GLN A 57 13.79 -6.99 11.31
N VAL A 58 13.99 -6.33 10.17
CA VAL A 58 15.31 -5.84 9.75
C VAL A 58 15.77 -4.71 10.68
N GLU A 59 14.89 -3.76 10.99
CA GLU A 59 15.21 -2.60 11.84
C GLU A 59 15.44 -2.99 13.31
N THR A 60 14.65 -3.91 13.85
CA THR A 60 14.76 -4.39 15.23
C THR A 60 15.89 -5.40 15.43
N GLY A 61 16.48 -5.91 14.35
CA GLY A 61 17.55 -6.91 14.39
C GLY A 61 17.07 -8.34 14.62
N GLU A 62 15.77 -8.61 14.50
CA GLU A 62 15.20 -9.97 14.50
C GLU A 62 15.58 -10.76 13.23
N ASP A 63 15.78 -10.07 12.09
CA ASP A 63 16.47 -10.60 10.91
C ASP A 63 17.83 -9.87 10.73
N PRO A 64 18.87 -10.30 11.47
CA PRO A 64 20.12 -9.55 11.54
C PRO A 64 20.94 -9.64 10.25
N GLU A 65 21.61 -8.53 9.92
CA GLU A 65 22.55 -8.46 8.82
C GLU A 65 23.71 -9.46 8.99
N PRO A 66 24.00 -10.32 7.98
CA PRO A 66 25.14 -11.21 8.04
C PRO A 66 26.48 -10.47 8.03
N LEU A 67 27.44 -10.90 8.86
CA LEU A 67 28.80 -10.34 8.87
C LEU A 67 29.61 -10.71 7.61
N ASP A 68 29.31 -11.86 7.00
CA ASP A 68 29.98 -12.30 5.77
C ASP A 68 29.50 -11.45 4.58
N PRO A 69 30.41 -10.81 3.82
CA PRO A 69 30.02 -9.92 2.73
C PRO A 69 29.19 -10.61 1.65
N ALA A 70 29.47 -11.87 1.30
CA ALA A 70 28.71 -12.56 0.26
C ALA A 70 27.29 -12.88 0.73
N LYS A 71 27.13 -13.36 1.97
CA LYS A 71 25.83 -13.62 2.60
C LYS A 71 25.03 -12.33 2.79
N TRP A 72 25.67 -11.23 3.18
CA TRP A 72 25.04 -9.92 3.30
C TRP A 72 24.45 -9.45 1.96
N LYS A 73 25.21 -9.59 0.86
CA LYS A 73 24.69 -9.25 -0.48
C LYS A 73 23.46 -10.06 -0.85
N GLU A 74 23.46 -11.36 -0.58
CA GLU A 74 22.29 -12.21 -0.83
C GLU A 74 21.11 -11.88 0.09
N TRP A 75 21.38 -11.51 1.34
CA TRP A 75 20.38 -11.05 2.28
C TRP A 75 19.66 -9.77 1.79
N VAL A 76 20.41 -8.76 1.35
CA VAL A 76 19.84 -7.51 0.79
C VAL A 76 19.01 -7.82 -0.47
N LYS A 77 19.55 -8.67 -1.36
CA LYS A 77 18.84 -9.10 -2.58
C LYS A 77 17.51 -9.81 -2.29
N ARG A 78 17.46 -10.65 -1.25
CA ARG A 78 16.23 -11.36 -0.86
C ARG A 78 15.17 -10.38 -0.38
N HIS A 79 15.53 -9.43 0.47
CA HIS A 79 14.59 -8.42 0.98
C HIS A 79 13.99 -7.57 -0.14
N PHE A 80 14.82 -7.01 -1.03
CA PHE A 80 14.33 -6.29 -2.20
C PHE A 80 13.42 -7.14 -3.09
N LYS A 81 13.74 -8.43 -3.29
CA LYS A 81 12.89 -9.34 -4.08
C LYS A 81 11.51 -9.54 -3.44
N VAL A 82 11.46 -9.73 -2.13
CA VAL A 82 10.19 -9.91 -1.41
C VAL A 82 9.35 -8.64 -1.51
N VAL A 83 9.93 -7.47 -1.20
CA VAL A 83 9.25 -6.19 -1.30
C VAL A 83 8.70 -5.96 -2.71
N ASN A 84 9.52 -6.15 -3.74
CA ASN A 84 9.08 -5.98 -5.13
C ASN A 84 7.94 -6.95 -5.49
N GLY A 85 8.05 -8.22 -5.08
CA GLY A 85 7.05 -9.24 -5.37
C GLY A 85 5.70 -8.92 -4.75
N VAL A 86 5.68 -8.51 -3.48
CA VAL A 86 4.45 -8.14 -2.77
C VAL A 86 3.84 -6.89 -3.39
N LEU A 87 4.62 -5.82 -3.61
CA LEU A 87 4.12 -4.57 -4.18
C LEU A 87 3.58 -4.77 -5.60
N GLU A 88 4.25 -5.57 -6.43
CA GLU A 88 3.77 -5.90 -7.79
C GLU A 88 2.48 -6.71 -7.77
N GLY A 89 2.36 -7.70 -6.87
CA GLY A 89 1.14 -8.49 -6.71
C GLY A 89 -0.04 -7.62 -6.27
N VAL A 90 0.18 -6.84 -5.20
CA VAL A 90 -0.82 -5.90 -4.67
C VAL A 90 -1.26 -4.91 -5.76
N TYR A 91 -0.32 -4.29 -6.46
CA TYR A 91 -0.67 -3.32 -7.49
C TYR A 91 -1.48 -3.93 -8.62
N LYS A 92 -1.04 -5.08 -9.13
CA LYS A 92 -1.69 -5.78 -10.24
C LYS A 92 -3.14 -6.15 -9.91
N GLU A 93 -3.39 -6.63 -8.70
CA GLU A 93 -4.71 -7.10 -8.30
C GLU A 93 -5.61 -5.94 -7.87
N GLN A 94 -5.08 -5.03 -7.05
CA GLN A 94 -5.91 -4.11 -6.26
C GLN A 94 -6.09 -2.73 -6.93
N SER A 95 -5.32 -2.40 -7.97
CA SER A 95 -5.64 -1.27 -8.87
C SER A 95 -6.96 -1.50 -9.60
N GLY A 96 -7.28 -2.75 -9.93
CA GLY A 96 -8.55 -3.16 -10.56
C GLY A 96 -9.74 -3.26 -9.60
N TRP A 97 -9.50 -3.23 -8.28
CA TRP A 97 -10.59 -3.21 -7.29
C TRP A 97 -11.16 -1.80 -7.18
N THR A 98 -12.38 -1.67 -6.64
CA THR A 98 -13.03 -0.36 -6.49
C THR A 98 -13.48 -0.15 -5.05
N VAL A 99 -13.12 0.99 -4.48
CA VAL A 99 -13.77 1.57 -3.29
C VAL A 99 -14.46 2.85 -3.77
N PRO A 100 -15.80 2.82 -4.01
CA PRO A 100 -16.48 3.93 -4.68
C PRO A 100 -16.47 5.24 -3.88
N ASP A 101 -16.61 5.14 -2.55
CA ASP A 101 -16.58 6.30 -1.68
C ASP A 101 -15.15 6.85 -1.56
N THR A 102 -14.96 8.10 -1.96
CA THR A 102 -13.63 8.73 -2.03
C THR A 102 -13.02 8.97 -0.65
N ARG A 103 -13.83 9.20 0.39
CA ARG A 103 -13.34 9.43 1.76
C ARG A 103 -12.91 8.11 2.39
N LEU A 104 -13.71 7.06 2.24
CA LEU A 104 -13.35 5.72 2.68
C LEU A 104 -12.09 5.23 1.96
N ARG A 105 -12.02 5.42 0.64
CA ARG A 105 -10.83 5.07 -0.15
C ARG A 105 -9.59 5.81 0.34
N ALA A 106 -9.69 7.11 0.58
CA ALA A 106 -8.59 7.91 1.10
C ALA A 106 -8.16 7.47 2.50
N ALA A 107 -9.11 7.09 3.37
CA ALA A 107 -8.82 6.58 4.71
C ALA A 107 -8.05 5.26 4.65
N VAL A 108 -8.48 4.31 3.81
CA VAL A 108 -7.78 3.01 3.64
C VAL A 108 -6.37 3.22 3.09
N ARG A 109 -6.21 4.04 2.05
CA ARG A 109 -4.89 4.37 1.49
C ARG A 109 -3.97 5.03 2.52
N ARG A 110 -4.53 5.90 3.38
CA ARG A 110 -3.77 6.57 4.43
C ARG A 110 -3.23 5.59 5.46
N VAL A 111 -4.04 4.67 5.97
CA VAL A 111 -3.60 3.65 6.94
C VAL A 111 -2.47 2.80 6.36
N ILE A 112 -2.61 2.37 5.10
CA ILE A 112 -1.55 1.65 4.39
C ILE A 112 -0.24 2.45 4.39
N LEU A 113 -0.29 3.71 3.97
CA LEU A 113 0.89 4.57 3.89
C LEU A 113 1.51 4.83 5.27
N GLN A 114 0.69 5.08 6.28
CA GLN A 114 1.15 5.37 7.64
C GLN A 114 1.97 4.23 8.23
N ASP A 115 1.54 2.98 7.99
CA ASP A 115 2.21 1.81 8.56
C ASP A 115 3.36 1.30 7.68
N PHE A 116 3.18 1.30 6.36
CA PHE A 116 4.15 0.71 5.43
C PHE A 116 5.29 1.65 5.02
N LEU A 117 5.00 2.94 4.81
CA LEU A 117 5.99 3.84 4.22
C LEU A 117 7.20 4.07 5.13
N PRO A 118 7.06 4.29 6.46
CA PRO A 118 8.22 4.53 7.33
C PRO A 118 9.27 3.40 7.33
N PRO A 119 8.91 2.12 7.59
CA PRO A 119 9.92 1.05 7.60
C PRO A 119 10.48 0.78 6.19
N TYR A 120 9.68 0.99 5.14
CA TYR A 120 10.17 0.86 3.77
C TYR A 120 11.16 1.97 3.39
N GLU A 121 10.89 3.21 3.78
CA GLU A 121 11.81 4.34 3.60
C GLU A 121 13.13 4.09 4.30
N HIS A 122 13.09 3.63 5.54
CA HIS A 122 14.29 3.28 6.29
C HIS A 122 15.10 2.20 5.54
N PHE A 123 14.48 1.05 5.24
CA PHE A 123 15.12 -0.03 4.50
C PHE A 123 15.71 0.44 3.16
N TRP A 124 14.94 1.19 2.38
CA TRP A 124 15.37 1.65 1.06
C TRP A 124 16.55 2.62 1.17
N ASN A 125 16.50 3.60 2.07
CA ASN A 125 17.57 4.56 2.25
C ASN A 125 18.87 3.90 2.71
N THR A 126 18.77 2.88 3.56
CA THR A 126 19.93 2.11 4.07
C THR A 126 20.59 1.30 2.96
N TYR A 127 19.83 0.53 2.18
CA TYR A 127 20.43 -0.48 1.28
C TYR A 127 20.44 -0.12 -0.20
N ALA A 128 19.60 0.81 -0.68
CA ALA A 128 19.49 1.08 -2.12
C ALA A 128 20.81 1.56 -2.74
N ARG A 129 21.62 2.31 -2.00
CA ARG A 129 22.92 2.83 -2.45
C ARG A 129 24.09 1.88 -2.18
N ALA A 130 23.91 0.87 -1.33
CA ALA A 130 24.96 -0.04 -0.94
C ALA A 130 25.42 -0.97 -2.10
N GLU A 131 26.67 -1.44 -2.06
CA GLU A 131 27.27 -2.23 -3.15
C GLU A 131 26.93 -3.73 -3.07
N PHE A 132 25.64 -4.04 -3.07
CA PHE A 132 25.16 -5.42 -2.94
C PHE A 132 25.00 -6.17 -4.28
N THR A 133 24.99 -5.45 -5.40
CA THR A 133 24.80 -6.03 -6.73
C THR A 133 25.36 -5.14 -7.84
N THR A 134 25.74 -5.76 -8.96
CA THR A 134 26.07 -5.08 -10.21
C THR A 134 24.84 -4.74 -11.06
N ASN A 135 23.68 -5.38 -10.80
CA ASN A 135 22.43 -5.14 -11.53
C ASN A 135 21.39 -4.47 -10.62
N ARG A 136 21.62 -3.18 -10.30
CA ARG A 136 20.80 -2.40 -9.35
C ARG A 136 19.33 -2.35 -9.74
N SER A 137 19.03 -2.11 -11.02
CA SER A 137 17.68 -1.96 -11.57
C SER A 137 16.81 -3.20 -11.39
N LYS A 138 17.42 -4.38 -11.20
CA LYS A 138 16.68 -5.62 -10.91
C LYS A 138 16.10 -5.65 -9.50
N TYR A 139 16.73 -4.97 -8.54
CA TYR A 139 16.38 -5.06 -7.11
C TYR A 139 15.78 -3.76 -6.58
N VAL A 140 16.41 -2.62 -6.88
CA VAL A 140 15.92 -1.30 -6.46
C VAL A 140 14.94 -0.79 -7.52
N ARG A 141 13.77 -1.44 -7.59
CA ARG A 141 12.78 -1.19 -8.66
C ARG A 141 11.81 -0.06 -8.32
N LEU A 142 11.49 0.11 -7.06
CA LEU A 142 10.55 1.12 -6.58
C LEU A 142 11.27 1.99 -5.55
N SER A 143 11.13 3.30 -5.67
CA SER A 143 11.51 4.22 -4.60
C SER A 143 10.33 4.40 -3.65
N PRO A 144 10.55 4.88 -2.41
CA PRO A 144 9.46 5.22 -1.51
C PRO A 144 8.43 6.17 -2.13
N ARG A 145 8.90 7.20 -2.85
CA ARG A 145 8.04 8.11 -3.62
C ARG A 145 7.23 7.41 -4.72
N ASP A 146 7.78 6.36 -5.32
CA ASP A 146 7.04 5.56 -6.30
C ASP A 146 5.91 4.78 -5.64
N VAL A 147 6.20 4.15 -4.50
CA VAL A 147 5.20 3.39 -3.75
C VAL A 147 4.14 4.31 -3.15
N GLU A 148 4.52 5.46 -2.64
CA GLU A 148 3.59 6.47 -2.14
C GLU A 148 2.59 6.87 -3.23
N GLY A 149 3.07 7.26 -4.41
CA GLY A 149 2.20 7.62 -5.53
C GLY A 149 1.31 6.47 -5.98
N MET A 150 1.85 5.25 -6.02
CA MET A 150 1.11 4.03 -6.35
C MET A 150 -0.08 3.81 -5.39
N VAL A 151 0.16 3.91 -4.08
CA VAL A 151 -0.88 3.70 -3.07
C VAL A 151 -1.86 4.87 -3.05
N ALA A 152 -1.36 6.11 -3.06
CA ALA A 152 -2.15 7.32 -2.92
C ALA A 152 -3.11 7.56 -4.11
N HIS A 153 -2.71 7.16 -5.32
CA HIS A 153 -3.44 7.52 -6.54
C HIS A 153 -4.08 6.34 -7.25
N ASP A 154 -3.51 5.13 -7.19
CA ASP A 154 -3.90 4.07 -8.12
C ASP A 154 -4.72 2.95 -7.47
N LEU A 155 -4.46 2.62 -6.20
CA LEU A 155 -5.12 1.49 -5.55
C LEU A 155 -6.61 1.75 -5.34
N PHE A 156 -7.47 0.81 -5.72
CA PHE A 156 -8.94 0.92 -5.59
C PHE A 156 -9.62 1.92 -6.54
N GLU A 157 -8.97 2.29 -7.65
CA GLU A 157 -9.56 3.14 -8.70
C GLU A 157 -10.44 2.38 -9.71
N GLY A 158 -10.49 1.04 -9.65
CA GLY A 158 -11.21 0.21 -10.61
C GLY A 158 -10.56 0.15 -11.98
N ARG A 159 -9.28 0.52 -12.07
CA ARG A 159 -8.50 0.61 -13.31
C ARG A 159 -7.32 -0.35 -13.20
N PRO A 160 -7.42 -1.56 -13.79
CA PRO A 160 -6.31 -2.51 -13.80
C PRO A 160 -5.08 -1.86 -14.42
N MET A 161 -4.06 -1.62 -13.60
CA MET A 161 -2.79 -1.06 -14.05
C MET A 161 -1.69 -2.11 -13.94
N SER A 162 -0.88 -2.20 -14.99
CA SER A 162 0.40 -2.89 -14.89
C SER A 162 1.46 -1.90 -14.42
N MET A 163 2.40 -2.35 -13.59
CA MET A 163 3.53 -1.52 -13.13
C MET A 163 4.34 -0.94 -14.30
N ALA A 164 4.31 -1.57 -15.47
CA ALA A 164 4.93 -1.04 -16.69
C ALA A 164 4.15 0.19 -17.25
N LEU A 165 2.82 0.14 -17.26
CA LEU A 165 1.97 1.23 -17.74
C LEU A 165 2.00 2.45 -16.80
N ALA A 166 2.03 2.20 -15.48
CA ALA A 166 2.16 3.24 -14.46
C ALA A 166 3.46 4.05 -14.64
N ARG A 167 4.56 3.38 -14.96
CA ARG A 167 5.88 4.00 -15.21
C ARG A 167 5.91 4.78 -16.52
N VAL A 168 5.25 4.30 -17.57
CA VAL A 168 5.15 5.01 -18.86
C VAL A 168 4.36 6.31 -18.73
N GLN A 169 3.24 6.31 -17.99
CA GLN A 169 2.47 7.53 -17.74
C GLN A 169 3.25 8.56 -16.91
N LYS A 170 4.00 8.11 -15.88
CA LYS A 170 4.90 8.97 -15.08
C LYS A 170 6.01 9.61 -15.92
N GLY A 171 6.61 8.85 -16.84
CA GLY A 171 7.60 9.38 -17.80
C GLY A 171 7.02 10.42 -18.75
N SER A 172 5.75 10.28 -19.16
CA SER A 172 5.07 11.26 -20.02
C SER A 172 4.69 12.55 -19.26
N ALA A 173 4.30 12.45 -17.99
CA ALA A 173 3.92 13.59 -17.16
C ALA A 173 5.11 14.50 -16.81
N LEU A 174 6.33 13.94 -16.71
CA LEU A 174 7.56 14.70 -16.51
C LEU A 174 8.08 15.37 -17.79
N GLY A 175 7.64 14.93 -18.97
CA GLY A 175 8.01 15.51 -20.28
C GLY A 175 7.14 16.68 -20.74
N ALA A 176 5.96 16.88 -20.13
CA ALA A 176 5.00 17.90 -20.55
C ALA A 176 5.19 19.28 -19.87
N GLY A 177 6.16 19.41 -18.96
CA GLY A 177 6.39 20.65 -18.18
C GLY A 177 7.55 21.53 -18.64
N GLY A 178 8.24 21.21 -19.74
CA GLY A 178 9.40 21.93 -20.24
C GLY A 178 9.12 22.65 -21.56
N GLY A 179 8.33 23.72 -21.52
CA GLY A 179 8.01 24.50 -22.71
C GLY A 179 7.20 25.75 -22.41
N SER A 180 7.85 26.77 -21.87
CA SER A 180 7.47 28.18 -21.97
C SER A 180 8.72 29.03 -21.80
#